data_AF-A0AAD3RGP7-F1
#
_entry.id   AF-A0AAD3RGP7-F1
#
_cell.length_a   1.000
_cell.length_b   1.000
_cell.length_c   1.000
_cell.angle_alpha   90.00
_cell.angle_beta   90.00
_cell.angle_gamma   90.00
#
_symmetry.space_group_name_H-M   'P 1'
#
loop_
_entity.id
_entity.type
_entity.pdbx_description
1 polymer ?
#
loop_
_entity_poly.entity_id
_entity_poly.type
_entity_poly.pdbx_seq_one_letter_code
_entity_poly.pdbx_strand_id
1 'polypeptide(L)'
;MDREVSELSVPVPWGEIRGQVWGPDHGRPVLCLHGWADNCGTFNTLIPLLPKECRYVAVDLAGHGRSSHRPPGVFYSVPAYVADVQRVIDALHLHKFSIIGHSMGADIAGMYSALYPEMVDALILLDGYGFLPTDLKEISKVMRQGMDEMIQFEKITEEERRVYTYEKAVERLLAVNPTLSEQSAHILLERGLVQVEGVKQAVSELSVPVPWGEIRGKVWGPDHGRPVLCLHGWADNCGTFNTLIPLLPKECRYVAVDLAGHGRSSHRPPGVFYSFPAYVADIRRVVDGLQWTKFSIIGHSMGGNVATLFSALFPEMVDTLILLDAYGFMPTDLKEISKVMRQGMDEMIQFEKKTEEKKRVYTYEKAVERLLAANPTLSEQSAHILLERGLVQVEGGFVFSRDLRVNFKNIVRVTVEQSLEMQSMIQASVLVVLADKGFGAPSSESNRQKITSALLQGYRDRNHMVLTVTGDHHIHLNDPEVVAPLVSDFLRTTVLSRQLQA
;
A
#
# COMPACT_ATOMS: atom_id res chain seq x y z
N MET A 1 -19.00 -6.01 40.11
CA MET A 1 -18.78 -4.57 39.86
C MET A 1 -17.32 -4.43 39.52
N ASP A 2 -17.06 -4.27 38.24
CA ASP A 2 -15.71 -4.01 37.72
C ASP A 2 -15.17 -2.73 38.35
N ARG A 3 -13.89 -2.73 38.70
CA ARG A 3 -13.24 -1.53 39.23
C ARG A 3 -13.15 -0.52 38.10
N GLU A 4 -13.56 0.71 38.36
CA GLU A 4 -13.29 1.82 37.44
C GLU A 4 -11.78 1.99 37.29
N VAL A 5 -11.31 2.07 36.05
CA VAL A 5 -9.90 2.22 35.69
C VAL A 5 -9.73 3.62 35.12
N SER A 6 -8.81 4.40 35.68
CA SER A 6 -8.46 5.72 35.15
C SER A 6 -7.06 5.72 34.56
N GLU A 7 -6.81 6.59 33.58
CA GLU A 7 -5.48 6.74 32.99
C GLU A 7 -4.60 7.66 33.84
N LEU A 8 -3.33 7.29 33.99
CA LEU A 8 -2.29 8.10 34.61
C LEU A 8 -1.51 8.86 33.55
N SER A 9 -1.14 10.09 33.87
CA SER A 9 -0.25 10.94 33.07
C SER A 9 0.70 11.71 33.96
N VAL A 10 2.01 11.50 33.79
CA VAL A 10 3.05 12.19 34.55
C VAL A 10 4.06 12.80 33.58
N PRO A 11 4.17 14.15 33.50
CA PRO A 11 5.16 14.79 32.66
C PRO A 11 6.58 14.52 33.18
N VAL A 12 7.51 14.24 32.27
CA VAL A 12 8.94 14.03 32.57
C VAL A 12 9.79 14.85 31.58
N PRO A 13 11.08 15.13 31.87
CA PRO A 13 11.87 16.05 31.04
C PRO A 13 11.99 15.68 29.55
N TRP A 14 11.74 14.42 29.21
CA TRP A 14 11.86 13.89 27.84
C TRP A 14 10.52 13.53 27.20
N GLY A 15 9.39 13.85 27.85
CA GLY A 15 8.06 13.52 27.35
C GLY A 15 7.11 13.24 28.51
N GLU A 16 6.47 12.07 28.48
CA GLU A 16 5.45 11.71 29.45
C GLU A 16 5.49 10.22 29.80
N ILE A 17 5.27 9.92 31.08
CA ILE A 17 4.96 8.58 31.57
C ILE A 17 3.45 8.43 31.68
N ARG A 18 2.91 7.41 31.03
CA ARG A 18 1.49 7.03 31.08
C ARG A 18 1.30 5.80 31.96
N GLY A 19 0.05 5.49 32.29
CA GLY A 19 -0.27 4.29 33.06
C GLY A 19 -1.75 4.17 33.34
N GLN A 20 -2.10 3.30 34.28
CA GLN A 20 -3.48 3.05 34.70
C GLN A 20 -3.57 2.98 36.23
N VAL A 21 -4.69 3.43 36.77
CA VAL A 21 -4.97 3.48 38.21
C VAL A 21 -6.27 2.75 38.51
N TRP A 22 -6.25 1.94 39.57
CA TRP A 22 -7.42 1.22 40.09
C TRP A 22 -7.61 1.47 41.57
N GLY A 23 -8.87 1.53 42.00
CA GLY A 23 -9.24 1.64 43.41
C GLY A 23 -9.35 3.09 43.89
N PRO A 24 -9.75 3.29 45.16
CA PRO A 24 -10.05 4.62 45.69
C PRO A 24 -8.78 5.47 45.86
N ASP A 25 -8.88 6.79 45.68
CA ASP A 25 -7.73 7.70 45.84
C ASP A 25 -7.13 7.69 47.25
N HIS A 26 -7.93 7.38 48.27
CA HIS A 26 -7.49 7.23 49.65
C HIS A 26 -7.04 5.81 50.01
N GLY A 27 -7.02 4.90 49.03
CA GLY A 27 -6.58 3.52 49.22
C GLY A 27 -5.07 3.43 49.46
N ARG A 28 -4.63 2.34 50.08
CA ARG A 28 -3.18 2.10 50.30
C ARG A 28 -2.47 2.02 48.95
N PRO A 29 -1.45 2.87 48.67
CA PRO A 29 -0.82 2.93 47.36
C PRO A 29 0.03 1.69 47.07
N VAL A 30 -0.14 1.15 45.87
CA VAL A 30 0.62 0.01 45.34
C VAL A 30 1.11 0.38 43.94
N LEU A 31 2.42 0.50 43.73
CA LEU A 31 3.02 0.79 42.43
C LEU A 31 3.32 -0.52 41.70
N CYS A 32 2.94 -0.64 40.43
CA CYS A 32 3.09 -1.85 39.63
C CYS A 32 3.96 -1.60 38.38
N LEU A 33 5.02 -2.39 38.20
CA LEU A 33 6.00 -2.26 37.12
C LEU A 33 6.01 -3.50 36.20
N HIS A 34 5.81 -3.31 34.90
CA HIS A 34 5.74 -4.39 33.90
C HIS A 34 7.12 -4.88 33.42
N GLY A 35 7.13 -5.97 32.63
CA GLY A 35 8.34 -6.60 32.11
C GLY A 35 8.91 -5.97 30.83
N TRP A 36 9.96 -6.57 30.27
CA TRP A 36 10.55 -6.13 29.00
C TRP A 36 9.59 -6.37 27.82
N ALA A 37 9.49 -5.40 26.91
CA ALA A 37 8.59 -5.46 25.74
C ALA A 37 7.10 -5.69 26.09
N ASP A 38 6.71 -5.29 27.31
CA ASP A 38 5.36 -5.38 27.88
C ASP A 38 4.76 -3.97 28.03
N ASN A 39 3.63 -3.82 28.72
CA ASN A 39 3.09 -2.53 29.17
C ASN A 39 2.24 -2.70 30.45
N CYS A 40 1.70 -1.61 31.00
CA CYS A 40 0.98 -1.67 32.27
C CYS A 40 -0.30 -2.52 32.22
N GLY A 41 -0.82 -2.83 31.02
CA GLY A 41 -1.98 -3.69 30.81
C GLY A 41 -1.80 -5.12 31.33
N THR A 42 -0.56 -5.58 31.51
CA THR A 42 -0.23 -6.89 32.11
C THR A 42 -0.95 -7.12 33.45
N PHE A 43 -1.21 -6.05 34.20
CA PHE A 43 -1.88 -6.12 35.51
C PHE A 43 -3.42 -6.14 35.43
N ASN A 44 -4.03 -5.98 34.25
CA ASN A 44 -5.49 -5.89 34.08
C ASN A 44 -6.23 -7.16 34.51
N THR A 45 -5.56 -8.31 34.43
CA THR A 45 -6.14 -9.59 34.87
C THR A 45 -5.90 -9.88 36.35
N LEU A 46 -4.79 -9.36 36.91
CA LEU A 46 -4.40 -9.60 38.29
C LEU A 46 -5.08 -8.65 39.28
N ILE A 47 -5.05 -7.33 39.04
CA ILE A 47 -5.54 -6.30 39.97
C ILE A 47 -7.02 -6.50 40.39
N PRO A 48 -7.95 -6.93 39.51
CA PRO A 48 -9.32 -7.22 39.92
C PRO A 48 -9.44 -8.27 41.02
N LEU A 49 -8.46 -9.17 41.17
CA LEU A 49 -8.42 -10.24 42.15
C LEU A 49 -7.76 -9.85 43.49
N LEU A 50 -7.11 -8.68 43.54
CA LEU A 50 -6.39 -8.21 44.73
C LEU A 50 -7.32 -7.47 45.71
N PRO A 51 -6.89 -7.10 46.93
CA PRO A 51 -7.70 -6.31 47.88
C PRO A 51 -8.24 -5.01 47.26
N LYS A 52 -9.48 -4.65 47.60
CA LYS A 52 -10.21 -3.51 47.00
C LYS A 52 -9.94 -2.17 47.68
N GLU A 53 -9.35 -2.22 48.87
CA GLU A 53 -8.99 -1.09 49.71
C GLU A 53 -7.67 -0.43 49.28
N CYS A 54 -6.94 -1.05 48.35
CA CYS A 54 -5.68 -0.53 47.81
C CYS A 54 -5.91 0.30 46.54
N ARG A 55 -5.03 1.29 46.35
CA ARG A 55 -4.90 2.10 45.14
C ARG A 55 -3.74 1.58 44.31
N TYR A 56 -4.02 0.87 43.23
CA TYR A 56 -2.98 0.32 42.35
C TYR A 56 -2.66 1.31 41.26
N VAL A 57 -1.37 1.58 41.04
CA VAL A 57 -0.85 2.47 40.01
C VAL A 57 0.11 1.67 39.16
N ALA A 58 -0.32 1.24 37.98
CA ALA A 58 0.56 0.58 37.03
C ALA A 58 1.08 1.57 36.00
N VAL A 59 2.39 1.60 35.79
CA VAL A 59 3.03 2.56 34.87
C VAL A 59 3.47 1.86 33.59
N ASP A 60 3.29 2.53 32.45
CA ASP A 60 4.02 2.20 31.23
C ASP A 60 5.44 2.77 31.39
N LEU A 61 6.45 1.91 31.42
CA LEU A 61 7.85 2.36 31.50
C LEU A 61 8.23 3.11 30.22
N ALA A 62 9.27 3.96 30.28
CA ALA A 62 9.73 4.73 29.13
C ALA A 62 9.91 3.83 27.88
N GLY A 63 9.37 4.30 26.75
CA GLY A 63 9.39 3.58 25.46
C GLY A 63 8.43 2.40 25.35
N HIS A 64 7.53 2.20 26.32
CA HIS A 64 6.53 1.13 26.32
C HIS A 64 5.11 1.69 26.43
N GLY A 65 4.13 0.89 25.99
CA GLY A 65 2.71 1.26 26.06
C GLY A 65 2.44 2.63 25.45
N ARG A 66 1.84 3.53 26.25
CA ARG A 66 1.56 4.91 25.84
C ARG A 66 2.59 5.93 26.32
N SER A 67 3.63 5.51 27.06
CA SER A 67 4.70 6.40 27.50
C SER A 67 5.58 6.84 26.34
N SER A 68 6.14 8.05 26.44
CA SER A 68 7.04 8.57 25.42
C SER A 68 8.30 7.71 25.29
N HIS A 69 8.88 7.67 24.09
CA HIS A 69 10.24 7.16 23.91
C HIS A 69 11.25 8.18 24.42
N ARG A 70 12.36 7.68 24.97
CA ARG A 70 13.53 8.52 25.29
C ARG A 70 14.13 9.09 23.98
N PRO A 71 14.74 10.28 24.03
CA PRO A 71 15.39 10.89 22.87
C PRO A 71 16.58 10.04 22.39
N PRO A 72 17.00 10.17 21.12
CA PRO A 72 18.19 9.50 20.61
C PRO A 72 19.42 9.75 21.49
N GLY A 73 20.23 8.71 21.72
CA GLY A 73 21.43 8.77 22.57
C GLY A 73 21.17 8.67 24.08
N VAL A 74 19.92 8.50 24.53
CA VAL A 74 19.56 8.31 25.95
C VAL A 74 19.23 6.84 26.22
N PHE A 75 19.95 6.23 27.15
CA PHE A 75 19.87 4.79 27.41
C PHE A 75 18.61 4.37 28.21
N TYR A 76 18.05 3.23 27.83
CA TYR A 76 17.02 2.51 28.59
C TYR A 76 17.67 1.54 29.58
N SER A 77 18.25 2.07 30.65
CA SER A 77 18.89 1.27 31.70
C SER A 77 18.00 1.13 32.93
N VAL A 78 18.19 0.07 33.73
CA VAL A 78 17.46 -0.11 35.00
C VAL A 78 17.59 1.12 35.91
N PRO A 79 18.79 1.72 36.13
CA PRO A 79 18.89 2.98 36.90
C PRO A 79 18.09 4.14 36.30
N ALA A 80 18.00 4.23 34.96
CA ALA A 80 17.20 5.26 34.31
C ALA A 80 15.70 5.07 34.55
N TYR A 81 15.22 3.81 34.51
CA TYR A 81 13.84 3.48 34.88
C TYR A 81 13.54 3.74 36.35
N VAL A 82 14.47 3.44 37.27
CA VAL A 82 14.34 3.78 38.70
C VAL A 82 14.17 5.30 38.89
N ALA A 83 14.94 6.11 38.16
CA ALA A 83 14.79 7.56 38.20
C ALA A 83 13.43 8.03 37.67
N ASP A 84 12.87 7.37 36.65
CA ASP A 84 11.52 7.68 36.17
C ASP A 84 10.44 7.27 37.18
N VAL A 85 10.60 6.11 37.81
CA VAL A 85 9.74 5.65 38.89
C VAL A 85 9.71 6.66 40.05
N GLN A 86 10.88 7.20 40.43
CA GLN A 86 10.94 8.27 41.44
C GLN A 86 10.12 9.50 41.01
N ARG A 87 10.19 9.91 39.74
CA ARG A 87 9.41 11.05 39.23
C ARG A 87 7.90 10.79 39.31
N VAL A 88 7.46 9.56 39.04
CA VAL A 88 6.04 9.17 39.21
C VAL A 88 5.63 9.23 40.67
N ILE A 89 6.47 8.71 41.58
CA ILE A 89 6.25 8.74 43.03
C ILE A 89 6.12 10.18 43.54
N ASP A 90 7.02 11.07 43.11
CA ASP A 90 7.00 12.49 43.45
C ASP A 90 5.74 13.18 42.94
N ALA A 91 5.36 12.93 41.67
CA ALA A 91 4.18 13.51 41.04
C ALA A 91 2.86 13.05 41.68
N LEU A 92 2.85 11.83 42.22
CA LEU A 92 1.70 11.26 42.94
C LEU A 92 1.73 11.54 44.44
N HIS A 93 2.76 12.22 44.94
CA HIS A 93 2.99 12.51 46.36
C HIS A 93 2.93 11.24 47.24
N LEU A 94 3.54 10.15 46.78
CA LEU A 94 3.58 8.90 47.53
C LEU A 94 4.68 8.96 48.60
N HIS A 95 4.30 8.82 49.87
CA HIS A 95 5.23 8.86 50.99
C HIS A 95 5.60 7.47 51.55
N LYS A 96 4.67 6.51 51.48
CA LYS A 96 4.92 5.11 51.82
C LYS A 96 3.98 4.22 51.03
N PHE A 97 4.50 3.20 50.35
CA PHE A 97 3.74 2.40 49.40
C PHE A 97 4.29 0.98 49.24
N SER A 98 3.49 0.07 48.71
CA SER A 98 3.96 -1.26 48.29
C SER A 98 4.34 -1.24 46.82
N ILE A 99 5.29 -2.06 46.39
CA ILE A 99 5.70 -2.13 44.99
C ILE A 99 5.66 -3.57 44.47
N ILE A 100 5.06 -3.76 43.29
CA ILE A 100 4.96 -5.03 42.57
C ILE A 100 5.75 -4.89 41.27
N GLY A 101 6.66 -5.82 41.00
CA GLY A 101 7.41 -5.85 39.74
C GLY A 101 7.32 -7.21 39.06
N HIS A 102 7.09 -7.22 37.75
CA HIS A 102 7.11 -8.43 36.91
C HIS A 102 8.35 -8.45 36.00
N SER A 103 9.12 -9.55 35.99
CA SER A 103 10.30 -9.71 35.13
C SER A 103 11.27 -8.51 35.26
N MET A 104 11.56 -7.76 34.19
CA MET A 104 12.36 -6.52 34.26
C MET A 104 11.82 -5.51 35.30
N GLY A 105 10.50 -5.42 35.47
CA GLY A 105 9.88 -4.59 36.49
C GLY A 105 10.22 -5.03 37.91
N ALA A 106 10.50 -6.32 38.13
CA ALA A 106 10.99 -6.86 39.39
C ALA A 106 12.42 -6.37 39.69
N ASP A 107 13.28 -6.26 38.67
CA ASP A 107 14.64 -5.72 38.80
C ASP A 107 14.62 -4.24 39.18
N ILE A 108 13.75 -3.47 38.52
CA ILE A 108 13.54 -2.05 38.82
C ILE A 108 12.97 -1.88 40.23
N ALA A 109 11.96 -2.66 40.61
CA ALA A 109 11.34 -2.62 41.94
C ALA A 109 12.33 -3.01 43.05
N GLY A 110 13.15 -4.02 42.80
CA GLY A 110 14.22 -4.45 43.71
C GLY A 110 15.28 -3.37 43.89
N MET A 111 15.77 -2.76 42.80
CA MET A 111 16.73 -1.66 42.86
C MET A 111 16.15 -0.44 43.58
N TYR A 112 14.92 -0.05 43.27
CA TYR A 112 14.26 1.08 43.94
C TYR A 112 14.14 0.82 45.45
N SER A 113 13.64 -0.36 45.85
CA SER A 113 13.46 -0.73 47.26
C SER A 113 14.78 -0.79 48.03
N ALA A 114 15.87 -1.16 47.37
CA ALA A 114 17.21 -1.14 47.97
C ALA A 114 17.76 0.27 48.17
N LEU A 115 17.43 1.21 47.27
CA LEU A 115 17.88 2.60 47.34
C LEU A 115 17.04 3.46 48.29
N TYR A 116 15.75 3.13 48.44
CA TYR A 116 14.78 3.89 49.26
C TYR A 116 13.98 2.96 50.19
N PRO A 117 14.63 2.19 51.08
CA PRO A 117 13.97 1.17 51.91
C PRO A 117 12.93 1.74 52.89
N GLU A 118 13.03 3.01 53.26
CA GLU A 118 12.07 3.70 54.13
C GLU A 118 10.73 4.01 53.44
N MET A 119 10.73 4.11 52.12
CA MET A 119 9.55 4.44 51.30
C MET A 119 8.70 3.21 50.97
N VAL A 120 9.32 2.02 50.91
CA VAL A 120 8.66 0.78 50.47
C VAL A 120 8.26 -0.06 51.68
N ASP A 121 6.96 -0.32 51.84
CA ASP A 121 6.44 -1.13 52.94
C ASP A 121 6.29 -2.63 52.62
N ALA A 122 6.24 -2.97 51.34
CA ALA A 122 6.28 -4.34 50.83
C ALA A 122 6.81 -4.37 49.39
N LEU A 123 7.70 -5.32 49.11
CA LEU A 123 8.22 -5.63 47.77
C LEU A 123 7.67 -6.99 47.32
N ILE A 124 6.98 -7.02 46.18
CA ILE A 124 6.45 -8.24 45.58
C ILE A 124 7.12 -8.43 44.20
N LEU A 125 7.80 -9.56 44.03
CA LEU A 125 8.48 -9.91 42.78
C LEU A 125 7.72 -11.04 42.09
N LEU A 126 7.26 -10.79 40.87
CA LEU A 126 6.57 -11.76 40.01
C LEU A 126 7.54 -12.20 38.91
N ASP A 127 7.93 -13.48 38.95
CA ASP A 127 8.83 -14.10 37.97
C ASP A 127 10.06 -13.24 37.61
N GLY A 128 10.69 -12.72 38.66
CA GLY A 128 11.90 -11.92 38.58
C GLY A 128 12.67 -12.01 39.90
N TYR A 129 13.99 -12.02 39.83
CA TYR A 129 14.86 -12.35 40.96
C TYR A 129 15.50 -11.10 41.59
N GLY A 130 15.18 -9.91 41.09
CA GLY A 130 15.97 -8.72 41.35
C GLY A 130 17.35 -8.84 40.69
N PHE A 131 18.32 -8.02 41.13
CA PHE A 131 19.69 -8.01 40.61
C PHE A 131 20.25 -9.43 40.38
N LEU A 132 20.35 -9.83 39.11
CA LEU A 132 21.04 -11.06 38.74
C LEU A 132 22.53 -10.89 39.06
N PRO A 133 23.14 -11.80 39.86
CA PRO A 133 24.57 -11.77 40.09
C PRO A 133 25.29 -12.15 38.79
N THR A 134 25.87 -11.15 38.12
CA THR A 134 26.81 -11.39 37.02
C THR A 134 28.16 -11.82 37.62
N ASP A 135 28.77 -12.88 37.08
CA ASP A 135 30.15 -13.23 37.42
C ASP A 135 31.04 -11.99 37.22
N LEU A 136 31.78 -11.60 38.26
CA LEU A 136 32.69 -10.45 38.24
C LEU A 136 33.71 -10.54 37.09
N LYS A 137 34.03 -11.75 36.63
CA LYS A 137 34.94 -11.97 35.49
C LYS A 137 34.27 -11.68 34.14
N GLU A 138 32.95 -11.84 34.04
CA GLU A 138 32.21 -11.66 32.79
C GLU A 138 31.56 -10.27 32.68
N ILE A 139 31.56 -9.46 33.75
CA ILE A 139 30.87 -8.17 33.79
C ILE A 139 31.26 -7.23 32.65
N SER A 140 32.56 -7.14 32.32
CA SER A 140 33.05 -6.29 31.23
C SER A 140 32.59 -6.78 29.85
N LYS A 141 32.47 -8.10 29.68
CA LYS A 141 32.02 -8.72 28.43
C LYS A 141 30.52 -8.50 28.23
N VAL A 142 29.71 -8.71 29.26
CA VAL A 142 28.26 -8.46 29.24
C VAL A 142 27.98 -6.98 28.99
N MET A 143 28.71 -6.07 29.66
CA MET A 143 28.58 -4.62 29.42
C MET A 143 28.95 -4.24 27.98
N ARG A 144 30.04 -4.78 27.43
CA ARG A 144 30.44 -4.52 26.04
C ARG A 144 29.40 -5.03 25.04
N GLN A 145 28.89 -6.25 25.23
CA GLN A 145 27.85 -6.80 24.36
C GLN A 145 26.60 -5.93 24.35
N GLY A 146 26.12 -5.50 25.53
CA GLY A 146 24.96 -4.60 25.62
C GLY A 146 25.20 -3.25 24.94
N MET A 147 26.41 -2.69 25.02
CA MET A 147 26.78 -1.47 24.29
C MET A 147 26.79 -1.68 22.76
N ASP A 148 27.33 -2.80 22.28
CA ASP A 148 27.43 -3.10 20.85
C ASP A 148 26.05 -3.35 20.21
N GLU A 149 25.16 -4.10 20.87
CA GLU A 149 23.78 -4.34 20.43
C GLU A 149 22.98 -3.02 20.34
N MET A 150 23.20 -2.11 21.28
CA MET A 150 22.54 -0.80 21.32
C MET A 150 23.00 0.14 20.20
N ILE A 151 24.31 0.19 19.91
CA ILE A 151 24.85 0.96 18.77
C ILE A 151 24.29 0.43 17.44
N GLN A 152 24.03 -0.87 17.34
CA GLN A 152 23.33 -1.42 16.18
C GLN A 152 21.86 -0.99 16.12
N PHE A 153 21.17 -0.95 17.26
CA PHE A 153 19.77 -0.53 17.32
C PHE A 153 19.57 0.96 17.00
N GLU A 154 20.53 1.84 17.32
CA GLU A 154 20.50 3.26 16.92
C GLU A 154 20.62 3.48 15.40
N LYS A 155 21.04 2.45 14.65
CA LYS A 155 21.11 2.50 13.17
C LYS A 155 19.82 2.08 12.49
N ILE A 156 18.85 1.53 13.24
CA ILE A 156 17.51 1.19 12.77
C ILE A 156 16.77 2.51 12.54
N THR A 157 16.50 2.86 11.28
CA THR A 157 15.81 4.12 10.93
C THR A 157 14.30 4.01 11.19
N GLU A 158 13.60 5.15 11.30
CA GLU A 158 12.13 5.17 11.42
C GLU A 158 11.41 4.40 10.29
N GLU A 159 12.06 4.21 9.14
CA GLU A 159 11.56 3.44 8.00
C GLU A 159 11.41 1.93 8.30
N GLU A 160 12.05 1.39 9.35
CA GLU A 160 11.96 -0.03 9.72
C GLU A 160 10.82 -0.34 10.71
N ARG A 161 10.03 0.66 11.12
CA ARG A 161 8.82 0.43 11.95
C ARG A 161 7.81 -0.41 11.18
N ARG A 162 7.64 -1.66 11.62
CA ARG A 162 6.73 -2.61 10.99
C ARG A 162 5.28 -2.25 11.32
N VAL A 163 4.49 -2.01 10.28
CA VAL A 163 3.05 -1.81 10.37
C VAL A 163 2.35 -3.16 10.22
N TYR A 164 1.45 -3.47 11.15
CA TYR A 164 0.64 -4.69 11.13
C TYR A 164 -0.86 -4.32 11.13
N THR A 165 -1.70 -5.20 10.60
CA THR A 165 -3.11 -5.21 11.04
C THR A 165 -3.17 -5.67 12.49
N TYR A 166 -4.24 -5.31 13.20
CA TYR A 166 -4.41 -5.68 14.61
C TYR A 166 -4.36 -7.20 14.78
N GLU A 167 -5.04 -7.95 13.91
CA GLU A 167 -5.08 -9.41 13.91
C GLU A 167 -3.69 -10.00 13.65
N LYS A 168 -2.91 -9.40 12.74
CA LYS A 168 -1.55 -9.89 12.47
C LYS A 168 -0.59 -9.64 13.63
N ALA A 169 -0.81 -8.54 14.36
CA ALA A 169 -0.08 -8.28 15.59
C ALA A 169 -0.42 -9.33 16.66
N VAL A 170 -1.70 -9.72 16.80
CA VAL A 170 -2.16 -10.79 17.71
C VAL A 170 -1.51 -12.13 17.34
N GLU A 171 -1.62 -12.56 16.08
CA GLU A 171 -1.00 -13.80 15.59
C GLU A 171 0.50 -13.84 15.89
N ARG A 172 1.20 -12.74 15.61
CA ARG A 172 2.64 -12.64 15.83
C ARG A 172 2.98 -12.71 17.31
N LEU A 173 2.24 -12.02 18.17
CA LEU A 173 2.49 -12.02 19.61
C LEU A 173 2.32 -13.42 20.21
N LEU A 174 1.27 -14.14 19.79
CA LEU A 174 1.00 -15.52 20.20
C LEU A 174 2.04 -16.51 19.63
N ALA A 175 2.50 -16.31 18.39
CA ALA A 175 3.52 -17.16 17.80
C ALA A 175 4.88 -17.04 18.52
N VAL A 176 5.23 -15.83 18.99
CA VAL A 176 6.47 -15.60 19.77
C VAL A 176 6.30 -16.03 21.23
N ASN A 177 5.08 -16.02 21.77
CA ASN A 177 4.77 -16.38 23.15
C ASN A 177 3.68 -17.47 23.21
N PRO A 178 3.99 -18.75 22.93
CA PRO A 178 2.99 -19.81 22.81
C PRO A 178 2.18 -20.09 24.08
N THR A 179 2.67 -19.65 25.25
CA THR A 179 2.00 -19.80 26.55
C THR A 179 1.09 -18.62 26.91
N LEU A 180 1.11 -17.54 26.12
CA LEU A 180 0.28 -16.37 26.33
C LEU A 180 -1.15 -16.69 25.87
N SER A 181 -2.15 -16.39 26.72
CA SER A 181 -3.54 -16.53 26.32
C SER A 181 -3.92 -15.46 25.28
N GLU A 182 -4.85 -15.78 24.39
CA GLU A 182 -5.37 -14.82 23.40
C GLU A 182 -5.96 -13.57 24.06
N GLN A 183 -6.69 -13.73 25.16
CA GLN A 183 -7.21 -12.61 25.96
C GLN A 183 -6.08 -11.69 26.44
N SER A 184 -4.99 -12.24 26.96
CA SER A 184 -3.82 -11.47 27.40
C SER A 184 -3.14 -10.78 26.23
N ALA A 185 -3.05 -11.42 25.07
CA ALA A 185 -2.48 -10.81 23.87
C ALA A 185 -3.26 -9.55 23.45
N HIS A 186 -4.59 -9.59 23.48
CA HIS A 186 -5.43 -8.41 23.21
C HIS A 186 -5.19 -7.29 24.22
N ILE A 187 -5.19 -7.60 25.52
CA ILE A 187 -4.94 -6.62 26.59
C ILE A 187 -3.61 -5.86 26.35
N LEU A 188 -2.56 -6.59 25.98
CA LEU A 188 -1.25 -5.99 25.73
C LEU A 188 -1.23 -5.16 24.44
N LEU A 189 -1.87 -5.62 23.37
CA LEU A 189 -1.84 -4.95 22.06
C LEU A 189 -2.73 -3.70 22.00
N GLU A 190 -3.87 -3.68 22.69
CA GLU A 190 -4.73 -2.49 22.78
C GLU A 190 -3.99 -1.27 23.34
N ARG A 191 -3.00 -1.51 24.21
CA ARG A 191 -2.17 -0.46 24.81
C ARG A 191 -0.79 -0.32 24.14
N GLY A 192 -0.27 -1.39 23.55
CA GLY A 192 1.07 -1.45 22.95
C GLY A 192 1.13 -1.05 21.47
N LEU A 193 -0.02 -0.93 20.79
CA LEU A 193 -0.09 -0.48 19.40
C LEU A 193 -0.47 1.00 19.33
N VAL A 194 0.23 1.74 18.46
CA VAL A 194 -0.16 3.09 18.07
C VAL A 194 -0.83 3.02 16.72
N GLN A 195 -2.04 3.59 16.62
CA GLN A 195 -2.72 3.72 15.34
C GLN A 195 -1.96 4.74 14.47
N VAL A 196 -1.52 4.30 13.30
CA VAL A 196 -0.92 5.19 12.31
C VAL A 196 -2.03 5.67 11.38
N GLU A 197 -2.35 6.97 11.39
CA GLU A 197 -3.33 7.53 10.46
C GLU A 197 -2.85 7.34 9.02
N GLY A 198 -3.68 6.68 8.20
CA GLY A 198 -3.38 6.41 6.80
C GLY A 198 -2.75 5.04 6.56
N VAL A 199 -3.50 3.95 6.80
CA VAL A 199 -3.28 2.73 6.02
C VAL A 199 -3.73 3.02 4.59
N LYS A 200 -2.86 3.70 3.81
CA LYS A 200 -2.82 3.44 2.38
C LYS A 200 -2.70 1.93 2.26
N GLN A 201 -3.69 1.27 1.66
CA GLN A 201 -3.62 -0.13 1.26
C GLN A 201 -2.18 -0.39 0.78
N ALA A 202 -1.42 -1.25 1.45
CA ALA A 202 0.04 -1.32 1.24
C ALA A 202 0.33 -1.51 -0.24
N VAL A 203 0.78 -0.45 -0.91
CA VAL A 203 1.06 -0.46 -2.34
C VAL A 203 2.51 -0.84 -2.49
N SER A 204 2.77 -2.04 -2.99
CA SER A 204 4.14 -2.48 -3.27
C SER A 204 4.49 -2.26 -4.75
N GLU A 205 5.78 -2.13 -5.04
CA GLU A 205 6.26 -2.05 -6.42
C GLU A 205 6.33 -3.45 -7.03
N LEU A 206 5.87 -3.57 -8.28
CA LEU A 206 6.11 -4.73 -9.12
C LEU A 206 7.42 -4.53 -9.90
N SER A 207 8.23 -5.59 -10.01
CA SER A 207 9.23 -5.73 -11.06
C SER A 207 9.21 -7.15 -11.61
N VAL A 208 9.07 -7.28 -12.93
CA VAL A 208 9.14 -8.54 -13.66
C VAL A 208 10.25 -8.45 -14.70
N PRO A 209 11.28 -9.31 -14.63
CA PRO A 209 12.36 -9.31 -15.61
C PRO A 209 11.84 -9.74 -17.00
N VAL A 210 12.29 -9.05 -18.03
CA VAL A 210 12.03 -9.36 -19.45
C VAL A 210 13.34 -9.29 -20.23
N PRO A 211 13.46 -9.92 -21.42
CA PRO A 211 14.74 -9.99 -22.13
C PRO A 211 15.40 -8.65 -22.47
N TRP A 212 14.63 -7.56 -22.46
CA TRP A 212 15.08 -6.21 -22.77
C TRP A 212 15.11 -5.28 -21.54
N GLY A 213 14.96 -5.81 -20.33
CA GLY A 213 15.01 -5.05 -19.08
C GLY A 213 13.98 -5.55 -18.07
N GLU A 214 13.11 -4.67 -17.60
CA GLU A 214 12.05 -5.00 -16.64
C GLU A 214 10.73 -4.33 -16.99
N ILE A 215 9.62 -5.02 -16.69
CA ILE A 215 8.29 -4.44 -16.58
C ILE A 215 8.05 -4.08 -15.12
N ARG A 216 7.70 -2.81 -14.87
CA ARG A 216 7.43 -2.24 -13.55
C ARG A 216 5.95 -2.03 -13.34
N GLY A 217 5.57 -1.76 -12.10
CA GLY A 217 4.17 -1.53 -11.77
C GLY A 217 3.93 -1.33 -10.28
N LYS A 218 2.66 -1.42 -9.88
CA LYS A 218 2.21 -1.34 -8.50
C LYS A 218 1.24 -2.48 -8.20
N VAL A 219 1.25 -2.95 -6.96
CA VAL A 219 0.39 -4.03 -6.47
C VAL A 219 -0.42 -3.54 -5.27
N TRP A 220 -1.72 -3.82 -5.26
CA TRP A 220 -2.64 -3.54 -4.15
C TRP A 220 -3.38 -4.81 -3.73
N GLY A 221 -3.70 -4.89 -2.44
CA GLY A 221 -4.51 -5.98 -1.89
C GLY A 221 -3.70 -7.22 -1.49
N PRO A 222 -4.35 -8.22 -0.89
CA PRO A 222 -3.68 -9.38 -0.30
C PRO A 222 -3.04 -10.30 -1.35
N ASP A 223 -1.99 -11.04 -0.97
CA ASP A 223 -1.33 -12.04 -1.85
C ASP A 223 -2.27 -13.15 -2.31
N HIS A 224 -3.24 -13.51 -1.48
CA HIS A 224 -4.27 -14.51 -1.78
C HIS A 224 -5.55 -13.91 -2.39
N GLY A 225 -5.57 -12.62 -2.70
CA GLY A 225 -6.73 -11.96 -3.29
C GLY A 225 -6.99 -12.41 -4.73
N ARG A 226 -8.23 -12.27 -5.20
CA ARG A 226 -8.58 -12.60 -6.59
C ARG A 226 -7.73 -11.75 -7.56
N PRO A 227 -7.00 -12.35 -8.51
CA PRO A 227 -6.06 -11.62 -9.35
C PRO A 227 -6.76 -10.73 -10.38
N VAL A 228 -6.39 -9.46 -10.41
CA VAL A 228 -6.89 -8.46 -11.37
C VAL A 228 -5.71 -7.70 -11.96
N LEU A 229 -5.51 -7.80 -13.28
CA LEU A 229 -4.47 -7.08 -14.00
C LEU A 229 -5.01 -5.75 -14.53
N CYS A 230 -4.31 -4.64 -14.28
CA CYS A 230 -4.72 -3.30 -14.70
C CYS A 230 -3.76 -2.71 -15.76
N LEU A 231 -4.28 -2.30 -16.92
CA LEU A 231 -3.51 -1.81 -18.07
C LEU A 231 -3.88 -0.36 -18.43
N HIS A 232 -2.89 0.54 -18.41
CA HIS A 232 -3.08 1.98 -18.60
C HIS A 232 -3.19 2.43 -20.07
N GLY A 233 -3.61 3.68 -20.28
CA GLY A 233 -3.71 4.35 -21.59
C GLY A 233 -2.37 4.73 -22.23
N TRP A 234 -2.41 5.21 -23.47
CA TRP A 234 -1.21 5.65 -24.19
C TRP A 234 -0.61 6.90 -23.54
N ALA A 235 0.71 6.93 -23.39
CA ALA A 235 1.46 8.02 -22.73
C ALA A 235 1.16 8.24 -21.22
N ASP A 236 0.33 7.38 -20.61
CA ASP A 236 0.11 7.30 -19.16
C ASP A 236 1.15 6.39 -18.49
N ASN A 237 0.82 5.86 -17.31
CA ASN A 237 1.53 4.83 -16.57
C ASN A 237 0.56 4.17 -15.56
N CYS A 238 1.02 3.17 -14.80
CA CYS A 238 0.20 2.43 -13.85
C CYS A 238 -0.38 3.30 -12.72
N GLY A 239 0.15 4.52 -12.52
CA GLY A 239 -0.38 5.51 -11.59
C GLY A 239 -1.80 5.98 -11.94
N THR A 240 -2.27 5.78 -13.18
CA THR A 240 -3.65 6.12 -13.58
C THR A 240 -4.72 5.41 -12.74
N PHE A 241 -4.37 4.29 -12.11
CA PHE A 241 -5.29 3.54 -11.25
C PHE A 241 -5.19 3.91 -9.77
N ASN A 242 -4.35 4.89 -9.40
CA ASN A 242 -4.15 5.31 -8.01
C ASN A 242 -5.44 5.81 -7.35
N THR A 243 -6.41 6.33 -8.11
CA THR A 243 -7.67 6.86 -7.57
C THR A 243 -8.81 5.85 -7.65
N LEU A 244 -8.85 4.99 -8.68
CA LEU A 244 -9.86 3.94 -8.81
C LEU A 244 -9.66 2.77 -7.85
N ILE A 245 -8.48 2.13 -7.82
CA ILE A 245 -8.25 0.89 -7.05
C ILE A 245 -8.58 1.03 -5.55
N PRO A 246 -8.30 2.16 -4.88
CA PRO A 246 -8.72 2.38 -3.50
C PRO A 246 -10.23 2.31 -3.25
N LEU A 247 -11.07 2.41 -4.28
CA LEU A 247 -12.53 2.30 -4.17
C LEU A 247 -13.05 0.90 -4.53
N LEU A 248 -12.19 0.02 -5.04
CA LEU A 248 -12.58 -1.33 -5.50
C LEU A 248 -12.53 -2.38 -4.37
N PRO A 249 -13.14 -3.58 -4.57
CA PRO A 249 -13.19 -4.66 -3.59
C PRO A 249 -11.83 -5.04 -2.98
N LYS A 250 -11.74 -5.04 -1.65
CA LYS A 250 -10.49 -5.23 -0.91
C LYS A 250 -9.97 -6.67 -0.90
N GLU A 251 -10.84 -7.61 -1.23
CA GLU A 251 -10.52 -9.03 -1.42
C GLU A 251 -9.79 -9.34 -2.75
N CYS A 252 -9.67 -8.37 -3.65
CA CYS A 252 -8.94 -8.55 -4.92
C CYS A 252 -7.46 -8.18 -4.77
N ARG A 253 -6.62 -8.83 -5.57
CA ARG A 253 -5.21 -8.51 -5.77
C ARG A 253 -5.04 -7.78 -7.10
N TYR A 254 -4.90 -6.46 -7.05
CA TYR A 254 -4.72 -5.63 -8.23
C TYR A 254 -3.24 -5.50 -8.56
N VAL A 255 -2.86 -5.83 -9.79
CA VAL A 255 -1.51 -5.59 -10.33
C VAL A 255 -1.64 -4.64 -11.50
N ALA A 256 -1.24 -3.38 -11.33
CA ALA A 256 -1.19 -2.42 -12.41
C ALA A 256 0.24 -2.34 -12.97
N VAL A 257 0.40 -2.52 -14.27
CA VAL A 257 1.72 -2.53 -14.93
C VAL A 257 1.96 -1.24 -15.68
N ASP A 258 3.20 -0.76 -15.65
CA ASP A 258 3.72 0.17 -16.64
C ASP A 258 4.03 -0.63 -17.91
N LEU A 259 3.34 -0.36 -19.01
CA LEU A 259 3.63 -1.00 -20.29
C LEU A 259 5.05 -0.63 -20.77
N ALA A 260 5.64 -1.47 -21.63
CA ALA A 260 6.98 -1.23 -22.17
C ALA A 260 7.12 0.22 -22.70
N GLY A 261 8.23 0.88 -22.37
CA GLY A 261 8.46 2.28 -22.77
C GLY A 261 7.63 3.34 -22.03
N HIS A 262 6.88 2.97 -20.99
CA HIS A 262 6.08 3.87 -20.16
C HIS A 262 6.48 3.77 -18.68
N GLY A 263 6.11 4.79 -17.90
CA GLY A 263 6.31 4.80 -16.46
C GLY A 263 7.76 4.50 -16.06
N ARG A 264 7.95 3.47 -15.25
CA ARG A 264 9.28 2.97 -14.85
C ARG A 264 9.72 1.71 -15.59
N SER A 265 8.92 1.20 -16.53
CA SER A 265 9.30 0.04 -17.34
C SER A 265 10.41 0.38 -18.32
N SER A 266 11.24 -0.60 -18.60
CA SER A 266 12.36 -0.44 -19.54
C SER A 266 11.86 -0.05 -20.94
N HIS A 267 12.70 0.66 -21.67
CA HIS A 267 12.45 0.95 -23.09
C HIS A 267 12.82 -0.27 -23.91
N ARG A 268 12.15 -0.49 -25.05
CA ARG A 268 12.55 -1.54 -25.98
C ARG A 268 13.96 -1.26 -26.54
N PRO A 269 14.70 -2.27 -27.03
CA PRO A 269 15.99 -2.03 -27.67
C PRO A 269 15.85 -1.16 -28.93
N PRO A 270 16.92 -0.50 -29.40
CA PRO A 270 16.93 0.18 -30.70
C PRO A 270 16.46 -0.73 -31.85
N GLY A 271 15.73 -0.19 -32.83
CA GLY A 271 15.17 -0.95 -33.95
C GLY A 271 13.88 -1.72 -33.67
N VAL A 272 13.44 -1.80 -32.41
CA VAL A 272 12.24 -2.57 -32.05
C VAL A 272 11.01 -1.66 -31.97
N PHE A 273 9.96 -2.03 -32.71
CA PHE A 273 8.68 -1.31 -32.73
C PHE A 273 7.83 -1.59 -31.49
N TYR A 274 7.03 -0.59 -31.09
CA TYR A 274 5.94 -0.77 -30.15
C TYR A 274 4.66 -1.14 -30.90
N SER A 275 4.22 -2.39 -30.76
CA SER A 275 3.00 -2.91 -31.40
C SER A 275 2.09 -3.61 -30.39
N PHE A 276 0.79 -3.66 -30.67
CA PHE A 276 -0.17 -4.35 -29.79
C PHE A 276 0.18 -5.83 -29.53
N PRO A 277 0.56 -6.65 -30.52
CA PRO A 277 1.00 -8.01 -30.25
C PRO A 277 2.23 -8.10 -29.35
N ALA A 278 3.17 -7.15 -29.47
CA ALA A 278 4.34 -7.11 -28.60
C ALA A 278 3.95 -6.78 -27.15
N TYR A 279 3.02 -5.83 -26.93
CA TYR A 279 2.48 -5.57 -25.59
C TYR A 279 1.77 -6.79 -25.01
N VAL A 280 0.96 -7.51 -25.80
CA VAL A 280 0.30 -8.75 -25.35
C VAL A 280 1.33 -9.81 -24.94
N ALA A 281 2.42 -9.96 -25.70
CA ALA A 281 3.50 -10.87 -25.37
C ALA A 281 4.25 -10.45 -24.09
N ASP A 282 4.35 -9.16 -23.79
CA ASP A 282 4.91 -8.67 -22.53
C ASP A 282 3.95 -8.96 -21.37
N ILE A 283 2.64 -8.75 -21.54
CA ILE A 283 1.63 -9.11 -20.53
C ILE A 283 1.64 -10.61 -20.25
N ARG A 284 1.78 -11.46 -21.28
CA ARG A 284 1.91 -12.90 -21.09
C ARG A 284 3.11 -13.25 -20.20
N ARG A 285 4.25 -12.57 -20.37
CA ARG A 285 5.44 -12.74 -19.50
C ARG A 285 5.19 -12.28 -18.07
N VAL A 286 4.46 -11.17 -17.88
CA VAL A 286 4.06 -10.69 -16.54
C VAL A 286 3.20 -11.74 -15.84
N VAL A 287 2.16 -12.22 -16.53
CA VAL A 287 1.24 -13.24 -16.01
C VAL A 287 1.98 -14.54 -15.68
N ASP A 288 2.91 -14.97 -16.54
CA ASP A 288 3.77 -16.12 -16.29
C ASP A 288 4.67 -15.91 -15.05
N GLY A 289 5.28 -14.73 -14.92
CA GLY A 289 6.11 -14.38 -13.76
C GLY A 289 5.32 -14.29 -12.45
N LEU A 290 4.05 -13.92 -12.51
CA LEU A 290 3.11 -13.93 -11.39
C LEU A 290 2.51 -15.33 -11.12
N GLN A 291 2.79 -16.30 -12.00
CA GLN A 291 2.24 -17.65 -11.95
C GLN A 291 0.71 -17.68 -11.95
N TRP A 292 0.07 -16.73 -12.63
CA TRP A 292 -1.38 -16.65 -12.74
C TRP A 292 -1.89 -17.51 -13.88
N THR A 293 -2.82 -18.42 -13.59
CA THR A 293 -3.47 -19.27 -14.60
C THR A 293 -4.84 -18.75 -15.01
N LYS A 294 -5.53 -18.02 -14.12
CA LYS A 294 -6.83 -17.40 -14.37
C LYS A 294 -6.97 -16.10 -13.60
N PHE A 295 -7.43 -15.04 -14.24
CA PHE A 295 -7.50 -13.68 -13.69
C PHE A 295 -8.50 -12.78 -14.42
N SER A 296 -8.79 -11.61 -13.85
CA SER A 296 -9.58 -10.54 -14.49
C SER A 296 -8.68 -9.45 -15.06
N ILE A 297 -9.14 -8.70 -16.06
CA ILE A 297 -8.41 -7.56 -16.63
C ILE A 297 -9.25 -6.29 -16.59
N ILE A 298 -8.65 -5.18 -16.15
CA ILE A 298 -9.18 -3.82 -16.30
C ILE A 298 -8.25 -3.07 -17.25
N GLY A 299 -8.77 -2.59 -18.38
CA GLY A 299 -7.99 -1.85 -19.37
C GLY A 299 -8.59 -0.49 -19.66
N HIS A 300 -7.78 0.57 -19.58
CA HIS A 300 -8.16 1.91 -19.99
C HIS A 300 -7.59 2.25 -21.37
N SER A 301 -8.40 2.83 -22.26
CA SER A 301 -7.96 3.34 -23.58
C SER A 301 -7.07 2.34 -24.35
N MET A 302 -5.79 2.67 -24.60
CA MET A 302 -4.80 1.77 -25.20
C MET A 302 -4.65 0.44 -24.44
N GLY A 303 -4.66 0.47 -23.11
CA GLY A 303 -4.64 -0.71 -22.25
C GLY A 303 -5.89 -1.57 -22.43
N GLY A 304 -7.04 -0.96 -22.75
CA GLY A 304 -8.25 -1.67 -23.18
C GLY A 304 -8.05 -2.45 -24.48
N ASN A 305 -7.32 -1.91 -25.44
CA ASN A 305 -6.98 -2.61 -26.69
C ASN A 305 -6.08 -3.83 -26.42
N VAL A 306 -5.06 -3.66 -25.57
CA VAL A 306 -4.16 -4.75 -25.17
C VAL A 306 -4.92 -5.82 -24.41
N ALA A 307 -5.78 -5.42 -23.46
CA ALA A 307 -6.62 -6.32 -22.66
C ALA A 307 -7.57 -7.15 -23.53
N THR A 308 -8.23 -6.51 -24.50
CA THR A 308 -9.14 -7.17 -25.44
C THR A 308 -8.39 -8.19 -26.30
N LEU A 309 -7.23 -7.80 -26.86
CA LEU A 309 -6.44 -8.71 -27.69
C LEU A 309 -5.88 -9.89 -26.87
N PHE A 310 -5.44 -9.66 -25.63
CA PHE A 310 -5.01 -10.73 -24.73
C PHE A 310 -6.17 -11.71 -24.46
N SER A 311 -7.35 -11.18 -24.14
CA SER A 311 -8.54 -11.98 -23.82
C SER A 311 -9.06 -12.79 -25.01
N ALA A 312 -8.79 -12.35 -26.24
CA ALA A 312 -9.13 -13.09 -27.45
C ALA A 312 -8.12 -14.21 -27.77
N LEU A 313 -6.84 -13.99 -27.48
CA LEU A 313 -5.76 -14.93 -27.80
C LEU A 313 -5.54 -16.00 -26.72
N PHE A 314 -5.85 -15.68 -25.46
CA PHE A 314 -5.75 -16.57 -24.30
C PHE A 314 -7.07 -16.59 -23.51
N PRO A 315 -8.19 -16.94 -24.17
CA PRO A 315 -9.52 -16.80 -23.58
C PRO A 315 -9.74 -17.66 -22.32
N GLU A 316 -9.03 -18.77 -22.19
CA GLU A 316 -9.08 -19.67 -21.03
C GLU A 316 -8.55 -19.03 -19.74
N MET A 317 -7.73 -17.98 -19.87
CA MET A 317 -7.09 -17.31 -18.74
C MET A 317 -7.89 -16.16 -18.16
N VAL A 318 -8.81 -15.58 -18.93
CA VAL A 318 -9.49 -14.34 -18.53
C VAL A 318 -10.92 -14.66 -18.13
N ASP A 319 -11.28 -14.38 -16.87
CA ASP A 319 -12.65 -14.60 -16.38
C ASP A 319 -13.55 -13.37 -16.52
N THR A 320 -12.97 -12.18 -16.51
CA THR A 320 -13.69 -10.90 -16.55
C THR A 320 -12.82 -9.86 -17.24
N LEU A 321 -13.40 -9.12 -18.19
CA LEU A 321 -12.76 -8.03 -18.92
C LEU A 321 -13.55 -6.74 -18.72
N ILE A 322 -12.90 -5.72 -18.19
CA ILE A 322 -13.49 -4.40 -17.95
C ILE A 322 -12.74 -3.38 -18.81
N LEU A 323 -13.46 -2.70 -19.69
CA LEU A 323 -12.94 -1.68 -20.59
C LEU A 323 -13.41 -0.29 -20.12
N LEU A 324 -12.46 0.55 -19.74
CA LEU A 324 -12.69 1.92 -19.28
C LEU A 324 -12.36 2.89 -20.42
N ASP A 325 -13.40 3.56 -20.92
CA ASP A 325 -13.41 4.42 -22.10
C ASP A 325 -12.59 3.87 -23.27
N ALA A 326 -12.88 2.60 -23.61
CA ALA A 326 -12.25 1.86 -24.68
C ALA A 326 -13.27 0.96 -25.38
N TYR A 327 -13.16 0.83 -26.70
CA TYR A 327 -13.96 -0.12 -27.48
C TYR A 327 -13.30 -1.50 -27.60
N GLY A 328 -12.09 -1.63 -27.09
CA GLY A 328 -11.19 -2.73 -27.44
C GLY A 328 -10.58 -2.52 -28.83
N PHE A 329 -10.29 -3.61 -29.53
CA PHE A 329 -9.39 -3.65 -30.68
C PHE A 329 -9.77 -2.71 -31.84
N MET A 330 -9.16 -1.51 -31.87
CA MET A 330 -9.46 -0.44 -32.84
C MET A 330 -8.97 -0.77 -34.26
N PRO A 331 -9.88 -1.04 -35.22
CA PRO A 331 -9.50 -1.40 -36.58
C PRO A 331 -9.02 -0.20 -37.38
N THR A 332 -8.58 -0.49 -38.60
CA THR A 332 -8.21 0.50 -39.62
C THR A 332 -9.07 0.25 -40.84
N ASP A 333 -9.47 1.32 -41.51
CA ASP A 333 -10.03 1.19 -42.84
C ASP A 333 -9.04 0.43 -43.74
N LEU A 334 -9.52 -0.59 -44.44
CA LEU A 334 -8.73 -1.43 -45.33
C LEU A 334 -7.90 -0.61 -46.32
N LYS A 335 -8.43 0.52 -46.81
CA LYS A 335 -7.77 1.40 -47.77
C LYS A 335 -6.62 2.20 -47.16
N GLU A 336 -6.65 2.43 -45.84
CA GLU A 336 -5.65 3.22 -45.12
C GLU A 336 -4.53 2.35 -44.52
N ILE A 337 -4.69 1.02 -44.44
CA ILE A 337 -3.73 0.10 -43.80
C ILE A 337 -2.30 0.32 -44.34
N SER A 338 -2.09 0.19 -45.66
CA SER A 338 -0.75 0.30 -46.25
C SER A 338 -0.11 1.66 -46.00
N LYS A 339 -0.92 2.74 -46.02
CA LYS A 339 -0.46 4.11 -45.78
C LYS A 339 -0.01 4.30 -44.33
N VAL A 340 -0.80 3.83 -43.36
CA VAL A 340 -0.47 3.92 -41.93
C VAL A 340 0.76 3.07 -41.59
N MET A 341 0.86 1.86 -42.15
CA MET A 341 2.03 0.99 -41.97
C MET A 341 3.30 1.64 -42.51
N ARG A 342 3.26 2.17 -43.75
CA ARG A 342 4.39 2.89 -44.35
C ARG A 342 4.79 4.09 -43.50
N GLN A 343 3.82 4.87 -43.02
CA GLN A 343 4.10 6.02 -42.16
C GLN A 343 4.86 5.61 -40.90
N GLY A 344 4.43 4.55 -40.20
CA GLY A 344 5.13 4.09 -38.99
C GLY A 344 6.55 3.60 -39.26
N MET A 345 6.78 2.92 -40.40
CA MET A 345 8.11 2.51 -40.83
C MET A 345 9.01 3.72 -41.16
N ASP A 346 8.49 4.70 -41.90
CA ASP A 346 9.20 5.93 -42.24
C ASP A 346 9.56 6.73 -40.97
N GLU A 347 8.62 6.85 -40.02
CA GLU A 347 8.85 7.51 -38.71
C GLU A 347 10.00 6.88 -37.94
N MET A 348 10.06 5.54 -37.86
CA MET A 348 11.15 4.81 -37.20
C MET A 348 12.49 5.04 -37.90
N ILE A 349 12.56 4.84 -39.22
CA ILE A 349 13.80 5.02 -39.99
C ILE A 349 14.33 6.45 -39.88
N GLN A 350 13.44 7.46 -39.89
CA GLN A 350 13.85 8.85 -39.72
C GLN A 350 14.29 9.17 -38.30
N PHE A 351 13.73 8.50 -37.30
CA PHE A 351 14.16 8.64 -35.92
C PHE A 351 15.56 8.04 -35.71
N GLU A 352 15.83 6.85 -36.23
CA GLU A 352 17.12 6.15 -36.13
C GLU A 352 18.29 6.90 -36.78
N LYS A 353 18.01 7.72 -37.81
CA LYS A 353 19.02 8.57 -38.45
C LYS A 353 19.52 9.72 -37.57
N LYS A 354 18.84 10.04 -36.47
CA LYS A 354 19.24 11.13 -35.58
C LYS A 354 20.40 10.66 -34.69
N THR A 355 21.59 11.25 -34.90
CA THR A 355 22.83 10.88 -34.20
C THR A 355 22.86 11.29 -32.73
N GLU A 356 22.10 12.31 -32.34
CA GLU A 356 21.95 12.76 -30.96
C GLU A 356 20.50 13.13 -30.65
N GLU A 357 19.92 12.49 -29.63
CA GLU A 357 18.68 12.95 -29.01
C GLU A 357 19.00 13.96 -27.90
N LYS A 358 18.81 15.25 -28.18
CA LYS A 358 18.78 16.26 -27.11
C LYS A 358 17.51 16.06 -26.29
N LYS A 359 17.62 15.38 -25.15
CA LYS A 359 16.54 15.29 -24.17
C LYS A 359 16.21 16.67 -23.66
N ARG A 360 14.97 17.10 -23.85
CA ARG A 360 14.50 18.39 -23.37
C ARG A 360 14.27 18.29 -21.87
N VAL A 361 15.01 19.07 -21.09
CA VAL A 361 14.86 19.18 -19.63
C VAL A 361 13.81 20.24 -19.32
N TYR A 362 12.91 19.93 -18.40
CA TYR A 362 11.80 20.77 -17.97
C TYR A 362 11.90 21.04 -16.47
N THR A 363 11.36 22.17 -16.00
CA THR A 363 10.95 22.24 -14.58
C THR A 363 9.71 21.36 -14.37
N TYR A 364 9.40 21.03 -13.12
CA TYR A 364 8.23 20.21 -12.81
C TYR A 364 6.93 20.90 -13.29
N GLU A 365 6.81 22.20 -13.06
CA GLU A 365 5.66 23.02 -13.45
C GLU A 365 5.50 23.03 -14.97
N LYS A 366 6.60 23.15 -15.72
CA LYS A 366 6.57 23.08 -17.20
C LYS A 366 6.21 21.68 -17.72
N ALA A 367 6.53 20.62 -16.98
CA ALA A 367 6.07 19.29 -17.31
C ALA A 367 4.55 19.13 -17.05
N VAL A 368 4.03 19.66 -15.95
CA VAL A 368 2.59 19.73 -15.64
C VAL A 368 1.83 20.49 -16.72
N GLU A 369 2.25 21.73 -17.03
CA GLU A 369 1.66 22.55 -18.11
C GLU A 369 1.63 21.78 -19.44
N ARG A 370 2.73 21.11 -19.79
CA ARG A 370 2.83 20.35 -21.04
C ARG A 370 1.88 19.14 -21.05
N LEU A 371 1.71 18.44 -19.93
CA LEU A 371 0.82 17.29 -19.84
C LEU A 371 -0.65 17.72 -19.96
N LEU A 372 -1.04 18.80 -19.25
CA LEU A 372 -2.38 19.37 -19.30
C LEU A 372 -2.71 19.95 -20.68
N ALA A 373 -1.76 20.63 -21.33
CA ALA A 373 -1.96 21.15 -22.68
C ALA A 373 -2.17 20.03 -23.72
N ALA A 374 -1.57 18.85 -23.50
CA ALA A 374 -1.77 17.69 -24.36
C ALA A 374 -3.08 16.92 -24.04
N ASN A 375 -3.62 17.07 -22.83
CA ASN A 375 -4.82 16.38 -22.36
C ASN A 375 -5.78 17.36 -21.66
N PRO A 376 -6.59 18.12 -22.42
CA PRO A 376 -7.40 19.21 -21.86
C PRO A 376 -8.47 18.78 -20.84
N THR A 377 -8.82 17.48 -20.79
CA THR A 377 -9.79 16.94 -19.84
C THR A 377 -9.15 16.43 -18.56
N LEU A 378 -7.82 16.29 -18.50
CA LEU A 378 -7.12 15.81 -17.32
C LEU A 378 -7.14 16.89 -16.23
N SER A 379 -7.53 16.54 -15.00
CA SER A 379 -7.42 17.47 -13.87
C SER A 379 -5.95 17.68 -13.48
N GLU A 380 -5.66 18.82 -12.84
CA GLU A 380 -4.31 19.12 -12.35
C GLU A 380 -3.82 18.07 -11.34
N GLN A 381 -4.67 17.64 -10.42
CA GLN A 381 -4.37 16.55 -9.48
C GLN A 381 -4.00 15.26 -10.21
N SER A 382 -4.74 14.90 -11.25
CA SER A 382 -4.48 13.69 -12.05
C SER A 382 -3.20 13.80 -12.87
N ALA A 383 -2.86 15.00 -13.35
CA ALA A 383 -1.57 15.27 -13.96
C ALA A 383 -0.41 15.02 -12.98
N HIS A 384 -0.52 15.49 -11.73
CA HIS A 384 0.49 15.20 -10.71
C HIS A 384 0.66 13.71 -10.46
N ILE A 385 -0.44 12.96 -10.33
CA ILE A 385 -0.45 11.50 -10.16
C ILE A 385 0.31 10.79 -11.30
N LEU A 386 0.03 11.16 -12.54
CA LEU A 386 0.72 10.57 -13.69
C LEU A 386 2.21 10.96 -13.71
N LEU A 387 2.56 12.18 -13.33
CA LEU A 387 3.95 12.65 -13.37
C LEU A 387 4.85 12.02 -12.30
N GLU A 388 4.30 11.44 -11.22
CA GLU A 388 5.08 10.67 -10.22
C GLU A 388 5.90 9.53 -10.85
N ARG A 389 5.37 8.92 -11.91
CA ARG A 389 6.06 7.88 -12.71
C ARG A 389 6.35 8.32 -14.14
N GLY A 390 5.78 9.44 -14.57
CA GLY A 390 5.94 10.00 -15.90
C GLY A 390 7.21 10.84 -16.08
N LEU A 391 7.92 11.15 -14.99
CA LEU A 391 9.14 11.95 -14.99
C LEU A 391 10.34 11.22 -14.37
N VAL A 392 11.52 11.54 -14.89
CA VAL A 392 12.82 11.17 -14.31
C VAL A 392 13.57 12.45 -13.98
N GLN A 393 14.05 12.56 -12.74
CA GLN A 393 14.91 13.67 -12.32
C GLN A 393 16.29 13.53 -12.95
N VAL A 394 16.79 14.63 -13.51
CA VAL A 394 18.12 14.74 -14.13
C VAL A 394 18.79 16.04 -13.67
N GLU A 395 20.05 16.23 -14.01
CA GLU A 395 20.72 17.52 -13.78
C GLU A 395 19.94 18.66 -14.45
N GLY A 396 19.59 19.69 -13.67
CA GLY A 396 18.86 20.86 -14.15
C GLY A 396 17.33 20.70 -14.27
N GLY A 397 16.73 19.56 -13.93
CA GLY A 397 15.26 19.41 -13.89
C GLY A 397 14.74 18.00 -14.13
N PHE A 398 13.76 17.87 -15.00
CA PHE A 398 13.05 16.62 -15.28
C PHE A 398 12.97 16.34 -16.78
N VAL A 399 13.01 15.05 -17.13
CA VAL A 399 12.67 14.55 -18.47
C VAL A 399 11.49 13.60 -18.36
N PHE A 400 10.66 13.51 -19.40
CA PHE A 400 9.63 12.48 -19.44
C PHE A 400 10.26 11.09 -19.53
N SER A 401 9.75 10.16 -18.72
CA SER A 401 10.25 8.79 -18.63
C SER A 401 9.91 7.96 -19.87
N ARG A 402 8.83 8.31 -20.57
CA ARG A 402 8.36 7.55 -21.74
C ARG A 402 9.35 7.59 -22.91
N ASP A 403 9.42 6.50 -23.63
CA ASP A 403 10.15 6.38 -24.88
C ASP A 403 9.43 7.17 -25.99
N LEU A 404 10.15 7.99 -26.76
CA LEU A 404 9.54 8.79 -27.83
C LEU A 404 8.94 7.92 -28.95
N ARG A 405 9.45 6.71 -29.16
CA ARG A 405 8.99 5.79 -30.20
C ARG A 405 7.59 5.23 -29.96
N VAL A 406 7.06 5.34 -28.73
CA VAL A 406 5.66 4.96 -28.44
C VAL A 406 4.65 5.86 -29.17
N ASN A 407 5.09 6.99 -29.71
CA ASN A 407 4.24 7.92 -30.48
C ASN A 407 4.15 7.56 -31.97
N PHE A 408 4.96 6.62 -32.47
CA PHE A 408 4.93 6.24 -33.88
C PHE A 408 3.69 5.45 -34.23
N LYS A 409 3.28 5.51 -35.50
CA LYS A 409 2.15 4.72 -35.97
C LYS A 409 2.42 3.23 -35.79
N ASN A 410 1.49 2.54 -35.14
CA ASN A 410 1.56 1.09 -35.01
C ASN A 410 1.49 0.47 -36.41
N ILE A 411 2.53 -0.27 -36.78
CA ILE A 411 2.67 -0.92 -38.09
C ILE A 411 1.90 -2.23 -38.20
N VAL A 412 1.32 -2.74 -37.11
CA VAL A 412 0.41 -3.88 -37.13
C VAL A 412 -1.01 -3.35 -37.09
N ARG A 413 -1.68 -3.43 -38.24
CA ARG A 413 -3.06 -2.97 -38.44
C ARG A 413 -3.95 -4.15 -38.80
N VAL A 414 -5.24 -3.99 -38.53
CA VAL A 414 -6.28 -4.98 -38.76
C VAL A 414 -7.52 -4.33 -39.33
N THR A 415 -8.33 -5.12 -40.02
CA THR A 415 -9.64 -4.69 -40.53
C THR A 415 -10.71 -4.80 -39.45
N VAL A 416 -11.89 -4.22 -39.71
CA VAL A 416 -13.04 -4.31 -38.81
C VAL A 416 -13.49 -5.76 -38.66
N GLU A 417 -13.48 -6.54 -39.74
CA GLU A 417 -13.86 -7.95 -39.76
C GLU A 417 -12.92 -8.78 -38.87
N GLN A 418 -11.60 -8.53 -38.97
CA GLN A 418 -10.62 -9.17 -38.09
C GLN A 418 -10.83 -8.76 -36.62
N SER A 419 -11.21 -7.51 -36.35
CA SER A 419 -11.54 -7.08 -34.99
C SER A 419 -12.75 -7.80 -34.42
N LEU A 420 -13.84 -7.90 -35.19
CA LEU A 420 -15.06 -8.59 -34.77
C LEU A 420 -14.82 -10.09 -34.58
N GLU A 421 -13.98 -10.71 -35.43
CA GLU A 421 -13.59 -12.11 -35.27
C GLU A 421 -12.79 -12.35 -33.99
N MET A 422 -11.82 -11.48 -33.67
CA MET A 422 -11.07 -11.61 -32.40
C MET A 422 -11.96 -11.34 -31.19
N GLN A 423 -12.81 -10.32 -31.25
CA GLN A 423 -13.81 -10.05 -30.21
C GLN A 423 -14.70 -11.28 -29.96
N SER A 424 -15.03 -12.00 -31.03
CA SER A 424 -15.82 -13.22 -31.04
C SER A 424 -15.17 -14.40 -30.28
N MET A 425 -13.84 -14.38 -30.10
CA MET A 425 -13.11 -15.42 -29.39
C MET A 425 -13.07 -15.23 -27.87
N ILE A 426 -13.51 -14.07 -27.37
CA ILE A 426 -13.48 -13.75 -25.94
C ILE A 426 -14.52 -14.61 -25.19
N GLN A 427 -14.06 -15.35 -24.18
CA GLN A 427 -14.90 -16.17 -23.29
C GLN A 427 -15.26 -15.46 -21.97
N ALA A 428 -14.52 -14.41 -21.62
CA ALA A 428 -14.74 -13.64 -20.40
C ALA A 428 -16.08 -12.89 -20.41
N SER A 429 -16.64 -12.63 -19.24
CA SER A 429 -17.71 -11.62 -19.11
C SER A 429 -17.11 -10.23 -19.33
N VAL A 430 -17.68 -9.46 -20.27
CA VAL A 430 -17.17 -8.13 -20.65
C VAL A 430 -18.10 -7.01 -20.14
N LEU A 431 -17.50 -6.00 -19.50
CA LEU A 431 -18.12 -4.72 -19.20
C LEU A 431 -17.38 -3.61 -19.95
N VAL A 432 -18.09 -2.86 -20.76
CA VAL A 432 -17.61 -1.67 -21.46
C VAL A 432 -18.25 -0.44 -20.84
N VAL A 433 -17.44 0.46 -20.31
CA VAL A 433 -17.88 1.74 -19.73
C VAL A 433 -17.30 2.88 -20.57
N LEU A 434 -18.16 3.63 -21.25
CA LEU A 434 -17.77 4.78 -22.07
C LEU A 434 -18.14 6.09 -21.37
N ALA A 435 -17.29 7.09 -21.45
CA ALA A 435 -17.54 8.42 -20.92
C ALA A 435 -18.20 9.31 -22.01
N ASP A 436 -19.25 10.06 -21.66
CA ASP A 436 -20.03 10.87 -22.61
C ASP A 436 -19.23 12.03 -23.25
N LYS A 437 -18.15 12.50 -22.62
CA LYS A 437 -17.17 13.45 -23.19
C LYS A 437 -15.88 12.78 -23.63
N GLY A 438 -15.81 11.45 -23.56
CA GLY A 438 -14.72 10.61 -24.05
C GLY A 438 -15.10 9.86 -25.33
N PHE A 439 -14.88 8.55 -25.36
CA PHE A 439 -15.28 7.67 -26.46
C PHE A 439 -16.79 7.42 -26.52
N GLY A 440 -17.56 7.79 -25.50
CA GLY A 440 -19.03 7.84 -25.59
C GLY A 440 -19.55 9.00 -26.46
N ALA A 441 -18.72 10.01 -26.76
CA ALA A 441 -19.14 11.19 -27.49
C ALA A 441 -19.48 10.88 -28.96
N PRO A 442 -20.52 11.51 -29.55
CA PRO A 442 -20.85 11.36 -30.96
C PRO A 442 -19.69 11.78 -31.87
N SER A 443 -19.33 10.92 -32.83
CA SER A 443 -18.33 11.27 -33.83
C SER A 443 -18.98 11.94 -35.05
N SER A 444 -18.43 13.07 -35.49
CA SER A 444 -18.81 13.70 -36.77
C SER A 444 -18.27 12.93 -37.99
N GLU A 445 -17.34 12.00 -37.79
CA GLU A 445 -16.71 11.23 -38.85
C GLU A 445 -17.51 9.93 -39.10
N SER A 446 -18.27 9.91 -40.20
CA SER A 446 -19.19 8.80 -40.52
C SER A 446 -18.54 7.42 -40.48
N ASN A 447 -17.30 7.28 -40.95
CA ASN A 447 -16.61 5.99 -40.98
C ASN A 447 -16.23 5.50 -39.58
N ARG A 448 -15.67 6.39 -38.75
CA ARG A 448 -15.33 6.10 -37.36
C ARG A 448 -16.58 5.73 -36.56
N GLN A 449 -17.68 6.46 -36.76
CA GLN A 449 -18.96 6.16 -36.11
C GLN A 449 -19.51 4.77 -36.49
N LYS A 450 -19.40 4.37 -37.77
CA LYS A 450 -19.81 3.02 -38.22
C LYS A 450 -18.99 1.93 -37.56
N ILE A 451 -17.66 2.12 -37.51
CA ILE A 451 -16.73 1.17 -36.88
C ILE A 451 -17.04 1.00 -35.40
N THR A 452 -17.15 2.11 -34.64
CA THR A 452 -17.41 2.04 -33.20
C THR A 452 -18.77 1.42 -32.91
N SER A 453 -19.79 1.75 -33.69
CA SER A 453 -21.13 1.16 -33.57
C SER A 453 -21.09 -0.35 -33.79
N ALA A 454 -20.36 -0.84 -34.79
CA ALA A 454 -20.22 -2.26 -35.07
C ALA A 454 -19.53 -3.02 -33.92
N LEU A 455 -18.44 -2.47 -33.37
CA LEU A 455 -17.73 -3.07 -32.23
C LEU A 455 -18.61 -3.15 -30.98
N LEU A 456 -19.33 -2.07 -30.66
CA LEU A 456 -20.23 -2.05 -29.51
C LEU A 456 -21.41 -3.00 -29.70
N GLN A 457 -21.94 -3.12 -30.91
CA GLN A 457 -22.99 -4.09 -31.21
C GLN A 457 -22.47 -5.52 -31.04
N GLY A 458 -21.24 -5.82 -31.48
CA GLY A 458 -20.62 -7.12 -31.29
C GLY A 458 -20.53 -7.56 -29.82
N TYR A 459 -20.33 -6.62 -28.88
CA TYR A 459 -20.43 -6.92 -27.45
C TYR A 459 -21.87 -7.21 -27.02
N ARG A 460 -22.83 -6.38 -27.43
CA ARG A 460 -24.25 -6.52 -27.05
C ARG A 460 -24.86 -7.82 -27.55
N ASP A 461 -24.56 -8.22 -28.78
CA ASP A 461 -25.06 -9.46 -29.39
C ASP A 461 -24.63 -10.71 -28.63
N ARG A 462 -23.58 -10.60 -27.79
CA ARG A 462 -23.05 -11.67 -26.94
C ARG A 462 -23.43 -11.51 -25.46
N ASN A 463 -24.43 -10.68 -25.18
CA ASN A 463 -24.89 -10.36 -23.82
C ASN A 463 -23.82 -9.73 -22.91
N HIS A 464 -22.82 -9.08 -23.49
CA HIS A 464 -21.89 -8.26 -22.71
C HIS A 464 -22.50 -6.89 -22.38
N MET A 465 -22.02 -6.28 -21.30
CA MET A 465 -22.57 -5.03 -20.80
C MET A 465 -21.86 -3.85 -21.44
N VAL A 466 -22.63 -2.90 -22.00
CA VAL A 466 -22.10 -1.66 -22.60
C VAL A 466 -22.87 -0.49 -22.02
N LEU A 467 -22.19 0.36 -21.28
CA LEU A 467 -22.76 1.52 -20.58
C LEU A 467 -22.06 2.80 -21.00
N THR A 468 -22.80 3.90 -20.97
CA THR A 468 -22.26 5.25 -21.07
C THR A 468 -22.50 5.98 -19.75
N VAL A 469 -21.47 6.61 -19.21
CA VAL A 469 -21.50 7.38 -17.95
C VAL A 469 -21.11 8.84 -18.23
N THR A 470 -21.53 9.74 -17.36
CA THR A 470 -21.07 11.14 -17.41
C THR A 470 -19.62 11.24 -16.99
N GLY A 471 -18.77 11.83 -17.83
CA GLY A 471 -17.34 11.89 -17.55
C GLY A 471 -16.49 12.21 -18.77
N ASP A 472 -15.18 12.24 -18.58
CA ASP A 472 -14.20 12.38 -19.66
C ASP A 472 -13.39 11.10 -19.92
N HIS A 473 -12.44 11.15 -20.85
CA HIS A 473 -11.63 9.99 -21.23
C HIS A 473 -10.86 9.35 -20.06
N HIS A 474 -10.45 10.16 -19.08
CA HIS A 474 -9.76 9.75 -17.87
C HIS A 474 -10.71 9.68 -16.66
N ILE A 475 -12.00 9.34 -16.88
CA ILE A 475 -13.03 9.26 -15.82
C ILE A 475 -12.58 8.43 -14.61
N HIS A 476 -11.93 7.30 -14.85
CA HIS A 476 -11.40 6.42 -13.80
C HIS A 476 -10.28 7.04 -12.95
N LEU A 477 -9.66 8.12 -13.43
CA LEU A 477 -8.60 8.84 -12.74
C LEU A 477 -9.14 10.13 -12.12
N ASN A 478 -9.89 10.94 -12.88
CA ASN A 478 -10.47 12.22 -12.46
C ASN A 478 -11.62 12.04 -11.46
N ASP A 479 -12.64 11.25 -11.80
CA ASP A 479 -13.85 11.06 -10.99
C ASP A 479 -14.15 9.56 -10.82
N PRO A 480 -13.27 8.81 -10.12
CA PRO A 480 -13.34 7.36 -10.03
C PRO A 480 -14.64 6.85 -9.38
N GLU A 481 -15.29 7.67 -8.53
CA GLU A 481 -16.56 7.38 -7.88
C GLU A 481 -17.70 7.08 -8.86
N VAL A 482 -17.61 7.59 -10.10
CA VAL A 482 -18.61 7.33 -11.15
C VAL A 482 -18.55 5.89 -11.64
N VAL A 483 -17.34 5.33 -11.73
CA VAL A 483 -17.13 3.98 -12.31
C VAL A 483 -16.86 2.92 -11.25
N ALA A 484 -16.39 3.29 -10.06
CA ALA A 484 -16.04 2.35 -8.99
C ALA A 484 -17.20 1.43 -8.58
N PRO A 485 -18.46 1.88 -8.42
CA PRO A 485 -19.58 0.99 -8.10
C PRO A 485 -19.84 -0.04 -9.19
N LEU A 486 -19.80 0.37 -10.47
CA LEU A 486 -20.01 -0.50 -11.64
C LEU A 486 -18.91 -1.57 -11.72
N VAL A 487 -17.65 -1.14 -11.59
CA VAL A 487 -16.49 -2.04 -11.61
C VAL A 487 -16.53 -3.01 -10.43
N SER A 488 -16.85 -2.53 -9.23
CA SER A 488 -16.91 -3.34 -8.01
C SER A 488 -17.97 -4.43 -8.08
N ASP A 489 -19.17 -4.06 -8.52
CA ASP A 489 -20.28 -4.99 -8.67
C ASP A 489 -19.97 -6.04 -9.74
N PHE A 490 -19.48 -5.61 -10.91
CA PHE A 490 -19.13 -6.52 -11.99
C PHE A 490 -18.00 -7.49 -11.63
N LEU A 491 -17.00 -7.04 -10.86
CA LEU A 491 -15.96 -7.93 -10.32
C LEU A 491 -16.54 -8.97 -9.36
N ARG A 492 -17.57 -8.66 -8.55
CA ARG A 492 -18.16 -9.60 -7.58
C ARG A 492 -19.08 -10.63 -8.24
N THR A 493 -19.90 -10.21 -9.20
CA THR A 493 -21.06 -11.00 -9.67
C THR A 493 -21.02 -11.36 -11.15
N THR A 494 -20.16 -10.73 -11.94
CA THR A 494 -20.16 -10.77 -13.42
C THR A 494 -21.46 -10.26 -14.08
N VAL A 495 -22.38 -9.65 -13.32
CA VAL A 495 -23.65 -9.08 -13.76
C VAL A 495 -23.98 -7.85 -12.92
N LEU A 496 -24.29 -6.69 -13.53
CA LEU A 496 -24.68 -5.53 -12.72
C LEU A 496 -26.05 -5.71 -12.08
N SER A 497 -26.15 -5.37 -10.80
CA SER A 497 -27.40 -5.29 -10.06
C SER A 497 -28.37 -4.31 -10.74
N ARG A 498 -29.67 -4.63 -10.71
CA ARG A 498 -30.73 -3.84 -11.39
C ARG A 498 -30.79 -2.37 -10.92
N GLN A 499 -30.24 -2.06 -9.75
CA GLN A 499 -30.19 -0.70 -9.21
C GLN A 499 -29.12 0.18 -9.87
N LEU A 500 -28.05 -0.41 -10.42
CA LEU A 500 -26.94 0.32 -11.06
C LEU A 500 -27.10 0.50 -12.58
N GLN A 501 -28.15 -0.09 -13.16
CA GLN A 501 -28.45 0.01 -14.61
C GLN A 501 -29.38 1.18 -14.97
N ALA A 502 -30.06 1.75 -13.97
CA ALA A 502 -30.98 2.88 -14.11
C ALA A 502 -30.24 4.19 -13.83
#